data_AF-A0A919GY98-F1
#
_entry.id   AF-A0A919GY98-F1
#
_cell.length_a   1.000
_cell.length_b   1.000
_cell.length_c   1.000
_cell.angle_alpha   90.00
_cell.angle_beta   90.00
_cell.angle_gamma   90.00
#
_symmetry.space_group_name_H-M   'P 1'
#
loop_
_entity.id
_entity.type
_entity.pdbx_description
1 polymer ?
#
loop_
_entity_poly.entity_id
_entity_poly.type
_entity_poly.pdbx_seq_one_letter_code
_entity_poly.pdbx_strand_id
1 'polypeptide(L)'
;MHPVQVFGAEHFSRRVHPWTCAAAPVRDPRTGRLLGAVDITGGDGLAHPHSLALVQAVARAAEAQLTLLGPPRETAPAAPRDTLAALGQDEALLVSGGVATRLGRRHSEIMALLAHHPQGLSGEELAIDLYEDESVSPVTLRAEVSRLRGLLGPRAPLSRPYRTAGPLEADFTLLTRHLASGAVSAALGRYPGPLLPASTAPGIVRLRRRIEDQARAAVIARADTGLLTDWVCSPWGADDPEAWRALAAALPPGARSAALARVAALDRELGASHRDRADPAEPPGGPRRATYPQPARA
;
A
#
# COMPACT_ATOMS: atom_id res chain seq x y z
N MET A 1 36.75 -12.59 13.78
CA MET A 1 37.14 -11.19 13.53
C MET A 1 36.53 -10.30 14.61
N HIS A 2 37.34 -9.49 15.28
CA HIS A 2 36.92 -8.51 16.28
C HIS A 2 37.34 -7.11 15.80
N PRO A 3 36.76 -6.03 16.33
CA PRO A 3 37.25 -4.68 16.08
C PRO A 3 38.73 -4.56 16.48
N VAL A 4 39.50 -3.80 15.70
CA VAL A 4 40.94 -3.62 15.93
C VAL A 4 41.36 -2.22 15.52
N GLN A 5 42.37 -1.70 16.20
CA GLN A 5 43.08 -0.50 15.80
C GLN A 5 44.57 -0.86 15.68
N VAL A 6 45.21 -0.42 14.60
CA VAL A 6 46.61 -0.74 14.26
C VAL A 6 47.37 0.56 14.07
N PHE A 7 48.49 0.70 14.78
CA PHE A 7 49.28 1.92 14.84
C PHE A 7 50.65 1.75 14.19
N GLY A 8 50.97 2.58 13.19
CA GLY A 8 52.31 2.74 12.65
C GLY A 8 53.08 1.43 12.43
N ALA A 9 54.08 1.17 13.26
CA ALA A 9 54.95 -0.02 13.17
C ALA A 9 54.25 -1.37 13.37
N GLU A 10 53.03 -1.38 13.91
CA GLU A 10 52.21 -2.59 14.02
C GLU A 10 51.73 -3.10 12.64
N HIS A 11 51.78 -2.24 11.62
CA HIS A 11 51.52 -2.68 10.25
C HIS A 11 52.67 -3.53 9.70
N PHE A 12 52.32 -4.62 9.02
CA PHE A 12 53.27 -5.52 8.37
C PHE A 12 54.15 -4.83 7.31
N SER A 13 53.62 -3.84 6.59
CA SER A 13 54.35 -3.14 5.52
C SER A 13 54.89 -1.79 6.02
N ARG A 14 56.21 -1.57 5.84
CA ARG A 14 56.87 -0.29 6.20
C ARG A 14 56.28 0.92 5.48
N ARG A 15 55.70 0.74 4.30
CA ARG A 15 55.10 1.83 3.52
C ARG A 15 53.88 2.45 4.19
N VAL A 16 53.21 1.72 5.08
CA VAL A 16 51.98 2.17 5.77
C VAL A 16 52.23 2.53 7.24
N HIS A 17 53.50 2.52 7.68
CA HIS A 17 53.89 2.98 9.01
C HIS A 17 53.55 4.46 9.32
N PRO A 18 53.37 5.35 8.35
CA PRO A 18 52.84 6.70 8.63
C PRO A 18 51.35 6.73 9.00
N TRP A 19 50.63 5.61 8.95
CA TRP A 19 49.17 5.57 9.11
C TRP A 19 48.74 4.83 10.36
N THR A 20 47.52 5.15 10.79
CA THR A 20 46.72 4.44 11.78
C THR A 20 45.47 3.93 11.08
N CYS A 21 45.10 2.68 11.35
CA CYS A 21 43.89 2.05 10.84
C CYS A 21 42.98 1.68 12.00
N ALA A 22 41.67 1.90 11.86
CA ALA A 22 40.66 1.36 12.76
C ALA A 22 39.60 0.61 11.95
N ALA A 23 39.38 -0.66 12.30
CA ALA A 23 38.50 -1.55 11.56
C ALA A 23 37.49 -2.25 12.47
N ALA A 24 36.27 -2.47 11.98
CA ALA A 24 35.26 -3.30 12.62
C ALA A 24 34.58 -4.23 11.60
N PRO A 25 34.35 -5.50 11.95
CA PRO A 25 33.67 -6.45 11.07
C PRO A 25 32.20 -6.07 10.89
N VAL A 26 31.67 -6.31 9.69
CA VAL A 26 30.24 -6.32 9.39
C VAL A 26 29.80 -7.77 9.25
N ARG A 27 28.84 -8.17 10.06
CA ARG A 27 28.28 -9.51 10.07
C ARG A 27 26.89 -9.49 9.49
N ASP A 28 26.51 -10.61 8.91
CA ASP A 28 25.12 -10.87 8.64
C ASP A 28 24.38 -10.95 9.99
N PRO A 29 23.45 -10.03 10.29
CA PRO A 29 22.74 -9.99 11.57
C PRO A 29 21.86 -11.24 11.78
N ARG A 30 21.61 -12.03 10.74
CA ARG A 30 20.74 -13.21 10.77
C ARG A 30 21.50 -14.51 10.89
N THR A 31 22.66 -14.62 10.24
CA THR A 31 23.48 -15.85 10.23
C THR A 31 24.74 -15.75 11.09
N GLY A 32 25.12 -14.54 11.51
CA GLY A 32 26.40 -14.28 12.20
C GLY A 32 27.64 -14.40 11.29
N ARG A 33 27.45 -14.74 10.01
CA ARG A 33 28.53 -14.89 9.02
C ARG A 33 29.21 -13.55 8.78
N LEU A 34 30.53 -13.55 8.67
CA LEU A 34 31.29 -12.35 8.30
C LEU A 34 30.99 -11.97 6.84
N LEU A 35 30.52 -10.74 6.61
CA LEU A 35 30.26 -10.21 5.27
C LEU A 35 31.41 -9.34 4.78
N GLY A 36 32.06 -8.62 5.68
CA GLY A 36 33.18 -7.73 5.36
C GLY A 36 33.63 -6.96 6.60
N ALA A 37 34.29 -5.82 6.39
CA ALA A 37 34.68 -4.90 7.45
C ALA A 37 34.55 -3.44 6.97
N VAL A 38 34.29 -2.55 7.91
CA VAL A 38 34.46 -1.10 7.73
C VAL A 38 35.85 -0.77 8.27
N ASP A 39 36.63 -0.02 7.51
CA ASP A 39 37.95 0.48 7.89
C ASP A 39 38.03 1.98 7.64
N ILE A 40 38.71 2.69 8.54
CA ILE A 40 39.18 4.05 8.31
C ILE A 40 40.68 4.10 8.53
N THR A 41 41.39 4.61 7.53
CA THR A 41 42.85 4.76 7.52
C THR A 41 43.20 6.24 7.44
N GLY A 42 44.12 6.72 8.27
CA GLY A 42 44.56 8.11 8.29
C GLY A 42 45.90 8.29 9.00
N GLY A 43 46.42 9.53 9.02
CA GLY A 43 47.63 9.87 9.79
C GLY A 43 47.37 9.96 11.30
N ASP A 44 48.28 10.60 12.02
CA ASP A 44 48.30 10.65 13.50
C ASP A 44 46.99 11.16 14.14
N GLY A 45 46.23 12.01 13.45
CA GLY A 45 44.93 12.50 13.91
C GLY A 45 43.86 11.41 14.08
N LEU A 46 44.08 10.22 13.54
CA LEU A 46 43.17 9.07 13.66
C LEU A 46 43.52 8.15 14.86
N ALA A 47 44.65 8.37 15.53
CA ALA A 47 45.13 7.60 16.68
C ALA A 47 44.41 7.97 17.99
N HIS A 48 43.07 7.89 17.96
CA HIS A 48 42.21 8.19 19.11
C HIS A 48 41.20 7.05 19.35
N PRO A 49 40.84 6.72 20.61
CA PRO A 49 39.79 5.74 20.92
C PRO A 49 38.44 6.00 20.24
N HIS A 50 38.17 7.26 19.88
CA HIS A 50 36.95 7.66 19.18
C HIS A 50 36.89 7.12 17.75
N SER A 51 38.03 6.89 17.09
CA SER A 51 38.09 6.34 15.73
C SER A 51 37.58 4.89 15.68
N LEU A 52 37.98 4.06 16.65
CA LEU A 52 37.49 2.69 16.76
C LEU A 52 35.99 2.66 17.11
N ALA A 53 35.54 3.52 18.02
CA ALA A 53 34.12 3.64 18.38
C ALA A 53 33.25 4.07 17.18
N LEU A 54 33.74 5.01 16.37
CA LEU A 54 33.08 5.45 15.14
C LEU A 54 32.91 4.29 14.16
N VAL A 55 33.99 3.56 13.85
CA VAL A 55 33.95 2.45 12.90
C VAL A 55 33.04 1.31 13.40
N GLN A 56 33.04 1.04 14.70
CA GLN A 56 32.11 0.10 15.31
C GLN A 56 30.65 0.56 15.21
N ALA A 57 30.38 1.86 15.37
CA ALA A 57 29.03 2.42 15.23
C ALA A 57 28.56 2.32 13.77
N VAL A 58 29.42 2.64 12.81
CA VAL A 58 29.12 2.51 11.38
C VAL A 58 28.88 1.05 10.99
N ALA A 59 29.71 0.11 11.47
CA ALA A 59 29.49 -1.31 11.24
C ALA A 59 28.13 -1.77 11.78
N ARG A 60 27.78 -1.39 13.01
CA ARG A 60 26.46 -1.70 13.60
C ARG A 60 25.29 -1.06 12.85
N ALA A 61 25.45 0.16 12.35
CA ALA A 61 24.44 0.81 11.52
C ALA A 61 24.23 0.07 10.19
N ALA A 62 25.31 -0.41 9.56
CA ALA A 62 25.24 -1.25 8.37
C ALA A 62 24.53 -2.59 8.66
N GLU A 63 24.84 -3.25 9.78
CA GLU A 63 24.14 -4.47 10.22
C GLU A 63 22.64 -4.23 10.47
N ALA A 64 22.29 -3.09 11.07
CA ALA A 64 20.89 -2.70 11.27
C ALA A 64 20.17 -2.47 9.93
N GLN A 65 20.83 -1.82 8.96
CA GLN A 65 20.28 -1.65 7.61
C GLN A 65 20.12 -2.99 6.88
N LEU A 66 21.07 -3.92 7.01
CA LEU A 66 20.95 -5.27 6.46
C LEU A 66 19.78 -6.04 7.07
N THR A 67 19.48 -5.81 8.36
CA THR A 67 18.31 -6.38 9.01
C THR A 67 17.01 -5.89 8.35
N LEU A 68 16.93 -4.60 8.02
CA LEU A 68 15.76 -3.96 7.40
C LEU A 68 15.60 -4.29 5.91
N LEU A 69 16.70 -4.35 5.16
CA LEU A 69 16.69 -4.50 3.69
C LEU A 69 16.67 -5.95 3.21
N GLY A 70 17.15 -6.90 4.01
CA GLY A 70 17.19 -8.29 3.57
C GLY A 70 15.77 -8.87 3.44
N PRO A 71 15.51 -9.78 2.49
CA PRO A 71 14.21 -10.44 2.36
C PRO A 71 13.84 -11.14 3.68
N PRO A 72 12.54 -11.26 4.02
CA PRO A 72 12.11 -12.11 5.14
C PRO A 72 12.70 -13.52 4.96
N ARG A 73 13.07 -14.18 6.07
CA ARG A 73 13.52 -15.59 6.14
C ARG A 73 13.03 -16.41 4.93
N GLU A 74 13.93 -16.79 4.02
CA GLU A 74 13.79 -18.08 3.35
C GLU A 74 14.03 -19.13 4.42
N THR A 75 12.96 -19.60 5.04
CA THR A 75 13.07 -20.72 5.95
C THR A 75 12.15 -21.81 5.58
N ALA A 76 12.78 -22.91 5.16
CA ALA A 76 12.18 -23.94 4.36
C ALA A 76 11.54 -23.33 3.08
N PRO A 77 11.28 -24.12 2.03
CA PRO A 77 10.24 -23.70 1.10
C PRO A 77 8.99 -23.45 1.95
N ALA A 78 8.58 -22.18 2.08
CA ALA A 78 7.27 -21.88 2.62
C ALA A 78 6.30 -22.73 1.80
N ALA A 79 5.49 -23.56 2.47
CA ALA A 79 4.43 -24.30 1.78
C ALA A 79 3.75 -23.35 0.79
N PRO A 80 3.54 -23.75 -0.48
CA PRO A 80 3.10 -22.85 -1.54
C PRO A 80 1.91 -22.05 -1.02
N ARG A 81 2.12 -20.74 -0.82
CA ARG A 81 1.06 -19.86 -0.34
C ARG A 81 0.11 -19.65 -1.49
N ASP A 82 -1.17 -19.83 -1.21
CA ASP A 82 -2.18 -19.43 -2.17
C ASP A 82 -2.07 -17.91 -2.35
N THR A 83 -2.25 -17.43 -3.57
CA THR A 83 -2.19 -16.00 -3.89
C THR A 83 -3.50 -15.51 -4.48
N LEU A 84 -3.84 -14.26 -4.18
CA LEU A 84 -5.01 -13.58 -4.72
C LEU A 84 -4.55 -12.30 -5.44
N ALA A 85 -4.73 -12.26 -6.76
CA ALA A 85 -4.56 -11.03 -7.52
C ALA A 85 -5.92 -10.38 -7.77
N ALA A 86 -6.12 -9.16 -7.26
CA ALA A 86 -7.39 -8.44 -7.31
C ALA A 86 -7.22 -6.94 -7.67
N LEU A 87 -5.97 -6.45 -7.75
CA LEU A 87 -5.68 -5.09 -8.20
C LEU A 87 -5.75 -4.98 -9.72
N GLY A 88 -6.35 -3.90 -10.22
CA GLY A 88 -6.44 -3.56 -11.64
C GLY A 88 -7.37 -4.46 -12.46
N GLN A 89 -8.18 -5.32 -11.82
CA GLN A 89 -9.04 -6.29 -12.51
C GLN A 89 -10.40 -6.40 -11.82
N ASP A 90 -11.47 -6.58 -12.60
CA ASP A 90 -12.85 -6.70 -12.05
C ASP A 90 -13.15 -8.06 -11.40
N GLU A 91 -12.33 -9.06 -11.71
CA GLU A 91 -12.45 -10.43 -11.23
C GLU A 91 -11.09 -10.89 -10.76
N ALA A 92 -11.05 -11.41 -9.54
CA ALA A 92 -9.82 -11.84 -8.91
C ALA A 92 -9.34 -13.17 -9.48
N LEU A 93 -8.01 -13.30 -9.58
CA LEU A 93 -7.35 -14.55 -9.90
C LEU A 93 -6.81 -15.16 -8.61
N LEU A 94 -7.37 -16.30 -8.22
CA LEU A 94 -6.87 -17.10 -7.10
C LEU A 94 -5.93 -18.17 -7.66
N VAL A 95 -4.66 -18.14 -7.25
CA VAL A 95 -3.73 -19.25 -7.50
C VAL A 95 -3.63 -20.07 -6.23
N SER A 96 -4.08 -21.30 -6.30
CA SER A 96 -4.17 -22.15 -5.13
C SER A 96 -3.53 -23.50 -5.42
N GLY A 97 -2.49 -23.85 -4.66
CA GLY A 97 -1.65 -25.03 -4.89
C GLY A 97 -1.28 -25.26 -6.35
N GLY A 98 -0.87 -24.20 -7.04
CA GLY A 98 -0.44 -24.22 -8.43
C GLY A 98 -1.55 -24.10 -9.48
N VAL A 99 -2.83 -24.16 -9.09
CA VAL A 99 -3.95 -24.02 -10.03
C VAL A 99 -4.49 -22.59 -9.98
N ALA A 100 -4.52 -21.93 -11.14
CA ALA A 100 -5.11 -20.61 -11.29
C ALA A 100 -6.62 -20.72 -11.57
N THR A 101 -7.44 -20.03 -10.79
CA THR A 101 -8.90 -20.00 -10.94
C THR A 101 -9.36 -18.55 -10.96
N ARG A 102 -10.03 -18.16 -12.04
CA ARG A 102 -10.68 -16.85 -12.15
C ARG A 102 -12.02 -16.91 -11.40
N LEU A 103 -12.17 -16.03 -10.42
CA LEU A 103 -13.37 -15.96 -9.59
C LEU A 103 -14.38 -15.03 -10.25
N GLY A 104 -15.67 -15.39 -10.21
CA GLY A 104 -16.72 -14.44 -10.59
C GLY A 104 -16.72 -13.23 -9.65
N ARG A 105 -17.36 -12.13 -10.06
CA ARG A 105 -17.40 -10.86 -9.30
C ARG A 105 -17.69 -11.05 -7.80
N ARG A 106 -18.80 -11.70 -7.45
CA ARG A 106 -19.20 -11.89 -6.03
C ARG A 106 -18.20 -12.74 -5.25
N HIS A 107 -17.59 -13.75 -5.88
CA HIS A 107 -16.58 -14.59 -5.25
C HIS A 107 -15.25 -13.84 -5.07
N SER A 108 -14.92 -12.95 -6.00
CA SER A 108 -13.77 -12.05 -5.90
C SER A 108 -13.91 -11.12 -4.69
N GLU A 109 -15.10 -10.52 -4.52
CA GLU A 109 -15.41 -9.68 -3.36
C GLU A 109 -15.29 -10.45 -2.05
N ILE A 110 -15.91 -11.63 -1.96
CA ILE A 110 -15.81 -12.50 -0.77
C ILE A 110 -14.35 -12.82 -0.46
N MET A 111 -13.58 -13.28 -1.44
CA MET A 111 -12.19 -13.68 -1.20
C MET A 111 -11.28 -12.49 -0.85
N ALA A 112 -11.50 -11.32 -1.45
CA ALA A 112 -10.76 -10.10 -1.11
C ALA A 112 -11.06 -9.63 0.33
N LEU A 113 -12.33 -9.64 0.75
CA LEU A 113 -12.70 -9.32 2.14
C LEU A 113 -12.08 -10.33 3.11
N LEU A 114 -12.19 -11.63 2.85
CA LEU A 114 -11.60 -12.65 3.72
C LEU A 114 -10.07 -12.58 3.76
N ALA A 115 -9.40 -12.21 2.67
CA ALA A 115 -7.95 -11.99 2.64
C ALA A 115 -7.54 -10.75 3.46
N HIS A 116 -8.39 -9.71 3.52
CA HIS A 116 -8.16 -8.53 4.34
C HIS A 116 -8.40 -8.80 5.84
N HIS A 117 -9.27 -9.77 6.16
CA HIS A 117 -9.66 -10.15 7.52
C HIS A 117 -9.20 -11.58 7.87
N PRO A 118 -7.88 -11.82 8.10
CA PRO A 118 -7.36 -13.17 8.38
C PRO A 118 -7.93 -13.79 9.67
N GLN A 119 -8.38 -12.98 10.63
CA GLN A 119 -9.10 -13.41 11.83
C GLN A 119 -10.50 -13.98 11.52
N GLY A 120 -11.02 -13.67 10.33
CA GLY A 120 -12.34 -14.04 9.85
C GLY A 120 -13.42 -12.99 10.12
N LEU A 121 -14.55 -13.16 9.43
CA LEU A 121 -15.75 -12.34 9.53
C LEU A 121 -16.94 -13.22 9.92
N SER A 122 -17.80 -12.71 10.79
CA SER A 122 -19.12 -13.28 11.01
C SER A 122 -19.96 -13.23 9.72
N GLY A 123 -21.06 -13.97 9.69
CA GLY A 123 -21.96 -13.92 8.53
C GLY A 123 -22.63 -12.56 8.36
N GLU A 124 -22.84 -11.83 9.46
CA GLU A 124 -23.43 -10.50 9.46
C GLU A 124 -22.44 -9.45 8.96
N GLU A 125 -21.21 -9.45 9.49
CA GLU A 125 -20.14 -8.55 9.04
C GLU A 125 -19.86 -8.73 7.54
N LEU A 126 -19.73 -9.98 7.09
CA LEU A 126 -19.51 -10.27 5.67
C LEU A 126 -20.70 -9.83 4.80
N ALA A 127 -21.94 -9.91 5.31
CA ALA A 127 -23.10 -9.41 4.57
C ALA A 127 -23.07 -7.88 4.44
N ILE A 128 -22.79 -7.16 5.53
CA ILE A 128 -22.65 -5.70 5.55
C ILE A 128 -21.57 -5.21 4.58
N ASP A 129 -20.47 -5.95 4.46
CA ASP A 129 -19.40 -5.61 3.53
C ASP A 129 -19.74 -5.91 2.06
N LEU A 130 -20.70 -6.79 1.78
CA LEU A 130 -21.03 -7.24 0.42
C LEU A 130 -22.26 -6.58 -0.19
N TYR A 131 -23.22 -6.14 0.62
CA TYR A 131 -24.51 -5.65 0.16
C TYR A 131 -24.77 -4.25 0.72
N GLU A 132 -25.17 -3.30 -0.14
CA GLU A 132 -25.61 -1.96 0.29
C GLU A 132 -26.95 -2.01 1.02
N ASP A 133 -27.82 -2.95 0.65
CA ASP A 133 -29.16 -3.10 1.22
C ASP A 133 -29.14 -4.15 2.35
N GLU A 134 -29.45 -3.71 3.57
CA GLU A 134 -29.60 -4.57 4.75
C GLU A 134 -30.75 -5.59 4.61
N SER A 135 -31.62 -5.45 3.60
CA SER A 135 -32.71 -6.38 3.31
C SER A 135 -32.24 -7.72 2.70
N VAL A 136 -30.97 -7.85 2.32
CA VAL A 136 -30.46 -9.09 1.71
C VAL A 136 -30.45 -10.24 2.73
N SER A 137 -31.26 -11.26 2.44
CA SER A 137 -31.40 -12.41 3.31
C SER A 137 -30.07 -13.15 3.59
N PRO A 138 -29.82 -13.61 4.83
CA PRO A 138 -28.73 -14.52 5.18
C PRO A 138 -28.70 -15.83 4.36
N VAL A 139 -29.77 -16.15 3.63
CA VAL A 139 -29.82 -17.27 2.68
C VAL A 139 -28.96 -16.99 1.44
N THR A 140 -28.95 -15.76 0.93
CA THR A 140 -28.19 -15.37 -0.27
C THR A 140 -26.70 -15.50 -0.04
N LEU A 141 -26.20 -14.99 1.08
CA LEU A 141 -24.79 -15.13 1.46
C LEU A 141 -24.40 -16.61 1.58
N ARG A 142 -25.22 -17.42 2.27
CA ARG A 142 -24.97 -18.87 2.40
C ARG A 142 -24.95 -19.58 1.05
N ALA A 143 -25.83 -19.19 0.12
CA ALA A 143 -25.85 -19.74 -1.23
C ALA A 143 -24.57 -19.38 -2.01
N GLU A 144 -24.10 -18.12 -1.93
CA GLU A 144 -22.86 -17.71 -2.58
C GLU A 144 -21.63 -18.43 -2.01
N VAL A 145 -21.55 -18.54 -0.68
CA VAL A 145 -20.46 -19.28 -0.04
C VAL A 145 -20.54 -20.77 -0.36
N SER A 146 -21.74 -21.34 -0.48
CA SER A 146 -21.92 -22.73 -0.92
C SER A 146 -21.41 -22.94 -2.35
N ARG A 147 -21.75 -22.04 -3.28
CA ARG A 147 -21.20 -22.06 -4.66
C ARG A 147 -19.68 -21.93 -4.67
N LEU A 148 -19.15 -21.01 -3.88
CA LEU A 148 -17.70 -20.82 -3.73
C LEU A 148 -17.02 -22.08 -3.18
N ARG A 149 -17.67 -22.79 -2.24
CA ARG A 149 -17.20 -24.09 -1.75
C ARG A 149 -17.19 -25.17 -2.80
N GLY A 150 -18.22 -25.22 -3.65
CA GLY A 150 -18.24 -26.12 -4.80
C GLY A 150 -17.08 -25.87 -5.77
N LEU A 151 -16.72 -24.60 -5.97
CA LEU A 151 -15.61 -24.21 -6.85
C LEU A 151 -14.22 -24.53 -6.27
N LEU A 152 -14.01 -24.24 -4.98
CA LEU A 152 -12.68 -24.30 -4.35
C LEU A 152 -12.41 -25.59 -3.57
N GLY A 153 -13.43 -26.42 -3.36
CA GLY A 153 -13.31 -27.72 -2.70
C GLY A 153 -12.60 -27.64 -1.33
N PRO A 154 -11.53 -28.40 -1.09
CA PRO A 154 -10.80 -28.41 0.18
C PRO A 154 -10.20 -27.07 0.61
N ARG A 155 -10.07 -26.11 -0.31
CA ARG A 155 -9.48 -24.79 -0.04
C ARG A 155 -10.51 -23.67 0.03
N ALA A 156 -11.78 -24.05 0.07
CA ALA A 156 -12.85 -23.12 0.25
C ALA A 156 -12.84 -22.45 1.64
N PRO A 157 -13.46 -21.27 1.77
CA PRO A 157 -13.55 -20.60 3.05
C PRO A 157 -14.16 -21.46 4.16
N LEU A 158 -13.48 -21.47 5.29
CA LEU A 158 -13.97 -22.04 6.55
C LEU A 158 -15.18 -21.24 7.01
N SER A 159 -15.98 -21.80 7.91
CA SER A 159 -17.12 -21.12 8.53
C SER A 159 -16.91 -20.96 10.04
N ARG A 160 -17.68 -20.03 10.63
CA ARG A 160 -17.73 -19.75 12.09
C ARG A 160 -16.35 -19.42 12.69
N PRO A 161 -15.75 -18.25 12.40
CA PRO A 161 -16.15 -17.24 11.42
C PRO A 161 -15.71 -17.62 9.99
N TYR A 162 -16.28 -16.95 8.99
CA TYR A 162 -15.82 -17.07 7.60
C TYR A 162 -14.38 -16.58 7.48
N ARG A 163 -13.47 -17.42 6.99
CA ARG A 163 -12.04 -17.10 6.81
C ARG A 163 -11.43 -17.99 5.74
N THR A 164 -10.25 -17.62 5.24
CA THR A 164 -9.51 -18.46 4.28
C THR A 164 -9.12 -19.80 4.91
N ALA A 165 -9.02 -20.86 4.10
CA ALA A 165 -8.65 -22.20 4.58
C ALA A 165 -7.21 -22.28 5.09
N GLY A 166 -6.34 -21.41 4.58
CA GLY A 166 -4.95 -21.29 4.99
C GLY A 166 -4.41 -19.90 4.67
N PRO A 167 -3.07 -19.71 4.79
CA PRO A 167 -2.42 -18.47 4.42
C PRO A 167 -2.70 -18.11 2.96
N LEU A 168 -3.33 -16.95 2.75
CA LEU A 168 -3.62 -16.38 1.44
C LEU A 168 -2.89 -15.05 1.33
N GLU A 169 -2.02 -14.93 0.33
CA GLU A 169 -1.26 -13.71 0.08
C GLU A 169 -1.94 -12.91 -1.02
N ALA A 170 -2.61 -11.81 -0.63
CA ALA A 170 -3.26 -10.92 -1.59
C ALA A 170 -2.33 -9.79 -2.02
N ASP A 171 -2.34 -9.45 -3.31
CA ASP A 171 -1.55 -8.38 -3.91
C ASP A 171 -1.76 -7.02 -3.21
N PHE A 172 -3.00 -6.67 -2.87
CA PHE A 172 -3.32 -5.44 -2.16
C PHE A 172 -2.83 -5.41 -0.70
N THR A 173 -2.77 -6.57 -0.03
CA THR A 173 -2.19 -6.69 1.32
C THR A 173 -0.66 -6.55 1.25
N LEU A 174 -0.02 -7.07 0.21
CA LEU A 174 1.41 -6.86 -0.02
C LEU A 174 1.73 -5.39 -0.33
N LEU A 175 0.91 -4.76 -1.19
CA LEU A 175 1.04 -3.35 -1.55
C LEU A 175 0.97 -2.46 -0.32
N THR A 176 -0.08 -2.59 0.49
CA THR A 176 -0.28 -1.80 1.72
C THR A 176 0.86 -1.98 2.72
N ARG A 177 1.41 -3.20 2.84
CA ARG A 177 2.60 -3.49 3.66
C ARG A 177 3.84 -2.79 3.14
N HIS A 178 4.08 -2.81 1.82
CA HIS A 178 5.21 -2.11 1.22
C HIS A 178 5.11 -0.59 1.41
N LEU A 179 3.93 -0.03 1.18
CA LEU A 179 3.66 1.39 1.44
C LEU A 179 3.91 1.76 2.90
N ALA A 180 3.42 0.96 3.85
CA ALA A 180 3.64 1.17 5.28
C ALA A 180 5.12 1.09 5.70
N SER A 181 5.93 0.28 5.00
CA SER A 181 7.38 0.19 5.22
C SER A 181 8.21 1.28 4.53
N GLY A 182 7.58 2.18 3.76
CA GLY A 182 8.27 3.21 2.99
C GLY A 182 8.89 2.71 1.68
N ALA A 183 8.65 1.46 1.28
CA ALA A 183 9.12 0.87 0.03
C ALA A 183 8.26 1.33 -1.18
N VAL A 184 8.08 2.64 -1.33
CA VAL A 184 7.12 3.26 -2.26
C VAL A 184 7.40 2.90 -3.72
N SER A 185 8.64 2.99 -4.18
CA SER A 185 9.00 2.65 -5.57
C SER A 185 8.72 1.18 -5.90
N ALA A 186 8.99 0.26 -4.96
CA ALA A 186 8.73 -1.17 -5.15
C ALA A 186 7.22 -1.48 -5.14
N ALA A 187 6.45 -0.77 -4.31
CA ALA A 187 5.00 -0.87 -4.26
C ALA A 187 4.36 -0.43 -5.58
N LEU A 188 4.69 0.77 -6.05
CA LEU A 188 4.05 1.38 -7.22
C LEU A 188 4.49 0.76 -8.54
N GLY A 189 5.74 0.31 -8.66
CA GLY A 189 6.21 -0.40 -9.86
C GLY A 189 5.44 -1.70 -10.15
N ARG A 190 4.63 -2.18 -9.20
CA ARG A 190 3.77 -3.37 -9.32
C ARG A 190 2.30 -3.06 -9.06
N TYR A 191 1.88 -1.80 -9.07
CA TYR A 191 0.48 -1.43 -8.85
C TYR A 191 -0.28 -1.38 -10.19
N PRO A 192 -1.03 -2.42 -10.57
CA PRO A 192 -1.73 -2.48 -11.87
C PRO A 192 -3.01 -1.64 -11.88
N GLY A 193 -3.43 -1.10 -10.73
CA GLY A 193 -4.61 -0.25 -10.59
C GLY A 193 -5.47 -0.58 -9.37
N PRO A 194 -6.64 0.07 -9.26
CA PRO A 194 -7.57 -0.06 -8.15
C PRO A 194 -7.98 -1.49 -7.82
N LEU A 195 -8.28 -1.76 -6.55
CA LEU A 195 -8.86 -3.04 -6.12
C LEU A 195 -10.27 -3.20 -6.71
N LEU A 196 -10.49 -4.25 -7.52
CA LEU A 196 -11.81 -4.60 -8.09
C LEU A 196 -12.61 -3.38 -8.59
N PRO A 197 -12.15 -2.66 -9.64
CA PRO A 197 -12.66 -1.34 -10.01
C PRO A 197 -14.17 -1.30 -10.28
N ALA A 198 -14.75 -2.33 -10.92
CA ALA A 198 -16.20 -2.39 -11.16
C ALA A 198 -17.06 -2.85 -9.95
N SER A 199 -16.46 -3.21 -8.81
CA SER A 199 -17.24 -3.62 -7.63
C SER A 199 -17.86 -2.42 -6.91
N THR A 200 -19.11 -2.61 -6.50
CA THR A 200 -19.90 -1.69 -5.68
C THR A 200 -20.13 -2.22 -4.27
N ALA A 201 -19.57 -3.38 -3.91
CA ALA A 201 -19.68 -3.94 -2.56
C ALA A 201 -19.10 -2.95 -1.53
N PRO A 202 -19.86 -2.55 -0.48
CA PRO A 202 -19.43 -1.49 0.43
C PRO A 202 -18.05 -1.69 1.05
N GLY A 203 -17.73 -2.91 1.48
CA GLY A 203 -16.44 -3.26 2.06
C GLY A 203 -15.29 -3.14 1.05
N ILE A 204 -15.52 -3.54 -0.21
CA ILE A 204 -14.54 -3.41 -1.28
C ILE A 204 -14.32 -1.95 -1.67
N VAL A 205 -15.38 -1.15 -1.77
CA VAL A 205 -15.28 0.29 -2.03
C VAL A 205 -14.47 0.99 -0.94
N ARG A 206 -14.74 0.69 0.33
CA ARG A 206 -13.97 1.23 1.47
C ARG A 206 -12.51 0.81 1.42
N LEU A 207 -12.24 -0.47 1.17
CA LEU A 207 -10.89 -1.01 1.10
C LEU A 207 -10.09 -0.41 -0.08
N ARG A 208 -10.72 -0.34 -1.27
CA ARG A 208 -10.14 0.31 -2.45
C ARG A 208 -9.73 1.75 -2.15
N ARG A 209 -10.65 2.57 -1.62
CA ARG A 209 -10.35 3.98 -1.28
C ARG A 209 -9.18 4.09 -0.31
N ARG A 210 -9.16 3.26 0.76
CA ARG A 210 -8.04 3.26 1.72
C ARG A 210 -6.70 2.93 1.07
N ILE A 211 -6.66 1.95 0.17
CA ILE A 211 -5.45 1.58 -0.56
C ILE A 211 -5.00 2.73 -1.47
N GLU A 212 -5.94 3.31 -2.22
CA GLU A 212 -5.69 4.44 -3.12
C GLU A 212 -5.17 5.66 -2.36
N ASP A 213 -5.82 6.04 -1.26
CA ASP A 213 -5.40 7.16 -0.40
C ASP A 213 -3.99 6.95 0.15
N GLN A 214 -3.67 5.73 0.59
CA GLN A 214 -2.34 5.39 1.10
C GLN A 214 -1.28 5.46 -0.01
N ALA A 215 -1.58 4.91 -1.19
CA ALA A 215 -0.67 4.96 -2.33
C ALA A 215 -0.42 6.40 -2.77
N ARG A 216 -1.50 7.17 -2.93
CA ARG A 216 -1.49 8.59 -3.28
C ARG A 216 -0.67 9.42 -2.31
N ALA A 217 -0.93 9.28 -1.00
CA ALA A 217 -0.18 9.99 0.04
C ALA A 217 1.31 9.65 -0.01
N ALA A 218 1.66 8.37 -0.24
CA ALA A 218 3.04 7.94 -0.36
C ALA A 218 3.75 8.53 -1.60
N VAL A 219 3.07 8.59 -2.76
CA VAL A 219 3.61 9.20 -4.00
C VAL A 219 3.90 10.69 -3.76
N ILE A 220 2.90 11.42 -3.24
CA ILE A 220 3.00 12.86 -2.99
C ILE A 220 4.11 13.16 -1.99
N ALA A 221 4.15 12.41 -0.88
CA ALA A 221 5.17 12.61 0.17
C ALA A 221 6.59 12.29 -0.32
N ARG A 222 6.74 11.32 -1.24
CA ARG A 222 8.04 10.97 -1.82
C ARG A 222 8.57 12.06 -2.75
N ALA A 223 7.68 12.82 -3.39
CA ALA A 223 7.99 13.92 -4.32
C ALA A 223 8.96 13.53 -5.46
N ASP A 224 8.96 12.24 -5.83
CA ASP A 224 9.76 11.72 -6.93
C ASP A 224 9.04 11.99 -8.25
N THR A 225 9.73 12.65 -9.19
CA THR A 225 9.14 13.07 -10.46
C THR A 225 8.71 11.89 -11.33
N GLY A 226 9.41 10.75 -11.30
CA GLY A 226 9.05 9.56 -12.03
C GLY A 226 7.76 8.95 -11.49
N LEU A 227 7.70 8.72 -10.19
CA LEU A 227 6.50 8.16 -9.53
C LEU A 227 5.27 9.07 -9.66
N LEU A 228 5.46 10.39 -9.53
CA LEU A 228 4.39 11.36 -9.73
C LEU A 228 3.88 11.36 -11.17
N THR A 229 4.79 11.27 -12.15
CA THR A 229 4.43 11.18 -13.58
C THR A 229 3.64 9.90 -13.86
N ASP A 230 4.13 8.74 -13.39
CA ASP A 230 3.44 7.46 -13.56
C ASP A 230 2.04 7.48 -12.95
N TRP A 231 1.89 8.11 -11.77
CA TRP A 231 0.59 8.26 -11.11
C TRP A 231 -0.37 9.13 -11.93
N VAL A 232 0.01 10.36 -12.29
CA VAL A 232 -0.90 11.28 -12.99
C VAL A 232 -1.20 10.87 -14.43
N CYS A 233 -0.36 10.04 -15.04
CA CYS A 233 -0.61 9.47 -16.36
C CYS A 233 -1.44 8.18 -16.32
N SER A 234 -1.70 7.63 -15.12
CA SER A 234 -2.56 6.46 -14.95
C SER A 234 -4.05 6.81 -15.05
N PRO A 235 -4.93 5.87 -15.46
CA PRO A 235 -6.37 6.11 -15.51
C PRO A 235 -7.02 6.52 -14.17
N TRP A 236 -6.42 6.13 -13.05
CA TRP A 236 -6.94 6.41 -11.70
C TRP A 236 -6.31 7.64 -11.04
N GLY A 237 -5.16 8.12 -11.54
CA GLY A 237 -4.48 9.32 -11.02
C GLY A 237 -4.63 10.56 -11.91
N ALA A 238 -5.20 10.42 -13.12
CA ALA A 238 -5.33 11.51 -14.08
C ALA A 238 -6.13 12.72 -13.58
N ASP A 239 -7.09 12.48 -12.69
CA ASP A 239 -7.99 13.49 -12.12
C ASP A 239 -7.62 13.87 -10.68
N ASP A 240 -6.37 13.65 -10.26
CA ASP A 240 -5.87 13.97 -8.92
C ASP A 240 -5.18 15.34 -8.87
N PRO A 241 -5.87 16.41 -8.44
CA PRO A 241 -5.29 17.75 -8.48
C PRO A 241 -4.11 17.91 -7.53
N GLU A 242 -4.04 17.20 -6.40
CA GLU A 242 -2.90 17.35 -5.49
C GLU A 242 -1.66 16.62 -6.02
N ALA A 243 -1.82 15.46 -6.66
CA ALA A 243 -0.70 14.80 -7.32
C ALA A 243 -0.14 15.65 -8.48
N TRP A 244 -1.01 16.28 -9.28
CA TRP A 244 -0.59 17.24 -10.30
C TRP A 244 0.14 18.46 -9.72
N ARG A 245 -0.31 19.00 -8.57
CA ARG A 245 0.39 20.08 -7.86
C ARG A 245 1.75 19.63 -7.33
N ALA A 246 1.83 18.43 -6.77
CA ALA A 246 3.09 17.85 -6.31
C ALA A 246 4.09 17.65 -7.46
N LEU A 247 3.62 17.15 -8.61
CA LEU A 247 4.42 17.05 -9.84
C LEU A 247 4.91 18.43 -10.30
N ALA A 248 4.04 19.42 -10.38
CA ALA A 248 4.41 20.78 -10.77
C ALA A 248 5.48 21.38 -9.84
N ALA A 249 5.42 21.10 -8.54
CA ALA A 249 6.41 21.55 -7.57
C ALA A 249 7.77 20.85 -7.74
N ALA A 250 7.78 19.56 -8.09
CA ALA A 250 8.99 18.77 -8.28
C ALA A 250 9.69 19.00 -9.63
N LEU A 251 8.97 19.49 -10.65
CA LEU A 251 9.49 19.73 -11.99
C LEU A 251 10.40 20.99 -12.08
N PRO A 252 11.36 21.02 -13.03
CA PRO A 252 12.12 22.23 -13.34
C PRO A 252 11.21 23.32 -13.95
N PRO A 253 11.55 24.62 -13.83
CA PRO A 253 10.67 25.72 -14.24
C PRO A 253 10.10 25.61 -15.65
N GLY A 254 10.89 25.14 -16.62
CA GLY A 254 10.47 24.98 -18.02
C GLY A 254 9.41 23.90 -18.25
N ALA A 255 9.22 22.96 -17.33
CA ALA A 255 8.27 21.85 -17.44
C ALA A 255 7.01 22.02 -16.58
N ARG A 256 6.92 23.06 -15.74
CA ARG A 256 5.81 23.26 -14.78
C ARG A 256 4.51 23.71 -15.44
N SER A 257 4.59 24.45 -16.54
CA SER A 257 3.45 25.11 -17.18
C SER A 257 2.34 24.11 -17.57
N ALA A 258 2.73 22.96 -18.13
CA ALA A 258 1.79 21.90 -18.51
C ALA A 258 1.07 21.31 -17.29
N ALA A 259 1.81 20.98 -16.22
CA ALA A 259 1.23 20.44 -14.99
C ALA A 259 0.30 21.45 -14.32
N LEU A 260 0.69 22.73 -14.22
CA LEU A 260 -0.15 23.79 -13.66
C LEU A 260 -1.42 24.06 -14.49
N ALA A 261 -1.33 23.97 -15.82
CA ALA A 261 -2.50 24.09 -16.68
C ALA A 261 -3.52 22.96 -16.42
N ARG A 262 -3.04 21.74 -16.17
CA ARG A 262 -3.91 20.61 -15.80
C ARG A 262 -4.53 20.79 -14.42
N VAL A 263 -3.78 21.25 -13.41
CA VAL A 263 -4.34 21.61 -12.09
C VAL A 263 -5.48 22.62 -12.26
N ALA A 264 -5.25 23.69 -13.02
CA ALA A 264 -6.27 24.73 -13.23
C ALA A 264 -7.52 24.20 -13.97
N ALA A 265 -7.38 23.21 -14.85
CA ALA A 265 -8.51 22.54 -15.49
C ALA A 265 -9.32 21.72 -14.47
N LEU A 266 -8.65 20.90 -13.67
CA LEU A 266 -9.29 20.07 -12.62
C LEU A 266 -10.00 20.92 -11.56
N ASP A 267 -9.38 22.01 -11.12
CA ASP A 267 -9.99 22.93 -10.15
C ASP A 267 -11.28 23.57 -10.69
N ARG A 268 -11.34 23.86 -12.01
CA ARG A 268 -12.58 24.34 -12.65
C ARG A 268 -13.66 23.27 -12.73
N GLU A 269 -13.31 22.04 -13.07
CA GLU A 269 -14.24 20.91 -13.16
C GLU A 269 -14.86 20.56 -11.80
N LEU A 270 -14.03 20.53 -10.74
CA LEU A 270 -14.47 20.30 -9.36
C LEU A 270 -15.31 21.47 -8.83
N GLY A 271 -14.90 22.70 -9.13
CA GLY A 271 -15.63 23.91 -8.75
C GLY A 271 -17.00 24.03 -9.43
N ALA A 272 -17.14 23.58 -10.67
CA ALA A 272 -18.43 23.50 -11.38
C ALA A 272 -19.33 22.41 -10.79
N SER A 273 -18.78 21.22 -10.51
CA SER A 273 -19.51 20.09 -9.91
C SER A 273 -20.09 20.41 -8.53
N HIS A 274 -19.40 21.23 -7.72
CA HIS A 274 -19.89 21.68 -6.41
C HIS A 274 -21.01 22.74 -6.54
N ARG A 275 -21.05 23.51 -7.63
CA ARG A 275 -22.12 24.48 -7.90
C ARG A 275 -23.39 23.80 -8.39
N ASP A 276 -23.28 22.79 -9.26
CA ASP A 276 -24.44 22.04 -9.77
C ASP A 276 -25.12 21.18 -8.70
N ARG A 277 -24.40 20.70 -7.68
CA ARG A 277 -24.99 20.00 -6.52
C ARG A 277 -25.68 20.92 -5.51
N ALA A 278 -25.39 22.21 -5.54
CA ALA A 278 -25.89 23.19 -4.58
C ALA A 278 -27.24 23.81 -4.99
N ASP A 279 -27.83 23.39 -6.12
CA ASP A 279 -29.10 23.95 -6.59
C ASP A 279 -30.21 22.88 -6.71
N PRO A 280 -31.06 22.76 -5.67
CA PRO A 280 -32.47 22.53 -5.85
C PRO A 280 -33.23 23.77 -5.37
N ALA A 281 -33.17 24.88 -6.11
CA ALA A 281 -34.08 25.99 -5.89
C ALA A 281 -35.51 25.54 -6.25
N GLU A 282 -36.25 25.13 -5.22
CA GLU A 282 -37.71 25.24 -5.20
C GLU A 282 -38.11 26.67 -5.58
N PRO A 283 -39.03 26.88 -6.55
CA PRO A 283 -39.46 28.23 -6.89
C PRO A 283 -40.23 28.83 -5.70
N PRO A 284 -40.02 30.11 -5.37
CA PRO A 284 -40.63 30.71 -4.20
C PRO A 284 -42.16 30.78 -4.37
N GLY A 285 -42.86 30.20 -3.40
CA GLY A 285 -44.31 30.23 -3.29
C GLY A 285 -44.83 31.68 -3.29
N GLY A 286 -45.52 32.06 -4.36
CA GLY A 286 -46.33 33.27 -4.39
C GLY A 286 -47.57 33.12 -3.48
N PRO A 287 -48.04 34.20 -2.85
CA PRO A 287 -49.12 34.11 -1.87
C PRO A 287 -50.45 33.91 -2.58
N ARG A 288 -51.03 32.69 -2.50
CA ARG A 288 -52.44 32.48 -2.84
C ARG A 288 -53.31 32.85 -1.64
N ARG A 289 -53.78 34.10 -1.63
CA ARG A 289 -55.02 34.48 -0.94
C ARG A 289 -56.16 33.61 -1.48
N ALA A 290 -56.75 32.80 -0.63
CA ALA A 290 -58.09 32.25 -0.83
C ALA A 290 -58.91 32.57 0.43
N THR A 291 -59.65 33.67 0.33
CA THR A 291 -60.70 34.06 1.26
C THR A 291 -61.91 33.16 1.02
N TYR A 292 -62.34 32.36 1.99
CA TYR A 292 -63.77 32.03 2.16
C TYR A 292 -64.03 31.68 3.64
N PRO A 293 -64.98 32.37 4.30
CA PRO A 293 -65.36 32.06 5.67
C PRO A 293 -66.42 30.96 5.73
N GLN A 294 -66.37 30.14 6.77
CA GLN A 294 -67.47 29.34 7.30
C GLN A 294 -67.52 29.59 8.82
N PRO A 295 -68.59 29.24 9.56
CA PRO A 295 -70.01 29.10 9.20
C PRO A 295 -70.95 29.77 10.25
N ALA A 296 -72.27 29.75 10.04
CA ALA A 296 -73.24 29.58 11.13
C ALA A 296 -74.58 29.04 10.63
N ARG A 297 -75.12 28.08 11.39
CA ARG A 297 -76.40 27.39 11.22
C ARG A 297 -77.60 28.32 11.47
N ALA A 298 -78.66 28.17 10.66
CA ALA A 298 -80.06 27.93 11.06
C ALA A 298 -80.87 27.63 9.79
#